data_AF-A0A2E7HWC5-F1
#
_entry.id   AF-A0A2E7HWC5-F1
#
_cell.length_a   1.000
_cell.length_b   1.000
_cell.length_c   1.000
_cell.angle_alpha   90.00
_cell.angle_beta   90.00
_cell.angle_gamma   90.00
#
_symmetry.space_group_name_H-M   'P 1'
#
loop_
_entity.id
_entity.type
_entity.pdbx_description
1 polymer ?
#
loop_
_entity_poly.entity_id
_entity_poly.type
_entity_poly.pdbx_seq_one_letter_code
_entity_poly.pdbx_strand_id
1 'polypeptide(L)' 'KCSHASTVSPVDDDQRFYLETRGIPSEIVDKLIVSGFINEVVQKLPITEVNEWILNLLSDKQNLGNL' A
#
# COMPACT_ATOMS: atom_id res chain seq x y z
N LYS A 1 16.92 -26.02 8.47
CA LYS A 1 16.38 -25.13 9.53
C LYS A 1 15.35 -24.24 8.85
N CYS A 2 14.07 -24.40 9.14
CA CYS A 2 12.98 -23.66 8.49
C CYS A 2 12.37 -22.67 9.49
N SER A 3 12.11 -21.44 9.06
CA SER A 3 11.34 -20.44 9.80
C SER A 3 10.26 -19.87 8.89
N HIS A 4 9.03 -19.78 9.39
CA HIS A 4 7.91 -19.13 8.72
C HIS A 4 7.33 -18.08 9.67
N ALA A 5 7.05 -16.89 9.15
CA ALA A 5 6.44 -15.80 9.91
C ALA A 5 5.36 -15.16 9.05
N SER A 6 4.27 -14.78 9.69
CA SER A 6 3.16 -14.03 9.09
C SER A 6 2.78 -12.92 10.07
N THR A 7 2.49 -11.73 9.56
CA THR A 7 2.11 -10.56 10.37
C THR A 7 0.85 -9.95 9.77
N VAL A 8 -0.05 -9.54 10.65
CA VAL A 8 -1.22 -8.72 10.32
C VAL A 8 -1.05 -7.42 11.11
N SER A 9 -1.05 -6.29 10.41
CA SER A 9 -0.97 -4.97 11.03
C SER A 9 -1.98 -4.03 10.37
N PRO A 10 -2.72 -3.24 11.17
CA PRO A 10 -3.50 -2.12 10.65
C PRO A 10 -2.56 -1.04 10.09
N VAL A 11 -3.15 -0.05 9.41
CA VAL A 11 -2.42 1.18 9.03
C VAL A 11 -1.95 1.87 10.32
N ASP A 12 -0.71 2.36 10.31
CA ASP A 12 -0.08 3.01 11.47
C ASP A 12 -0.56 4.47 11.61
N ASP A 13 -1.18 4.78 12.75
CA ASP A 13 -1.70 6.11 13.05
C ASP A 13 -0.60 7.18 13.10
N ASP A 14 0.62 6.82 13.49
CA ASP A 14 1.75 7.76 13.49
C ASP A 14 2.16 8.13 12.06
N GLN A 15 2.10 7.18 11.12
CA GLN A 15 2.31 7.46 9.69
C GLN A 15 1.19 8.35 9.13
N ARG A 16 -0.05 8.11 9.56
CA ARG A 16 -1.22 8.90 9.18
C ARG A 16 -1.04 10.36 9.62
N PHE A 17 -0.77 10.57 10.90
CA PHE A 17 -0.51 11.87 11.50
C PHE A 17 0.68 12.59 10.84
N TYR A 18 1.77 11.86 10.57
CA TYR A 18 2.93 12.44 9.90
C TYR A 18 2.59 12.98 8.50
N LEU A 19 1.82 12.24 7.70
CA LEU A 19 1.42 12.68 6.36
C LEU A 19 0.43 13.85 6.41
N GLU A 20 -0.54 13.82 7.32
CA GLU A 20 -1.52 14.90 7.50
C GLU A 20 -0.87 16.21 7.96
N THR A 21 0.10 16.15 8.89
CA THR A 21 0.85 17.35 9.33
C THR A 21 1.72 17.96 8.22
N ARG A 22 2.00 17.20 7.15
CA ARG A 22 2.65 17.70 5.94
C ARG A 22 1.66 18.27 4.92
N GLY A 23 0.38 18.37 5.26
CA GLY A 23 -0.68 18.97 4.45
C GLY A 23 -1.34 18.00 3.46
N ILE A 24 -1.16 16.69 3.63
CA ILE A 24 -1.83 15.69 2.79
C ILE A 24 -3.28 15.53 3.26
N PRO A 25 -4.28 15.58 2.36
CA PRO A 25 -5.69 15.41 2.71
C PRO A 25 -5.99 14.03 3.31
N SER A 26 -6.72 13.99 4.42
CA SER A 26 -7.07 12.76 5.16
C SER A 26 -7.75 11.70 4.29
N GLU A 27 -8.44 12.11 3.22
CA GLU A 27 -9.13 11.22 2.28
C GLU A 27 -8.17 10.37 1.43
N ILE A 28 -6.90 10.76 1.31
CA ILE A 28 -5.91 10.06 0.48
C ILE A 28 -4.75 9.45 1.28
N VAL A 29 -4.63 9.75 2.58
CA VAL A 29 -3.49 9.32 3.41
C VAL A 29 -3.38 7.79 3.47
N ASP A 30 -4.46 7.09 3.80
CA ASP A 30 -4.45 5.63 3.91
C ASP A 30 -4.11 4.98 2.57
N LYS A 31 -4.64 5.55 1.48
CA LYS A 31 -4.34 5.10 0.12
C LYS A 31 -2.86 5.23 -0.19
N LEU A 32 -2.21 6.33 0.22
CA LEU A 32 -0.77 6.54 0.02
C LEU A 32 0.07 5.54 0.81
N ILE A 33 -0.28 5.31 2.09
CA ILE A 33 0.44 4.35 2.95
C ILE A 33 0.37 2.94 2.36
N VAL A 34 -0.84 2.47 2.03
CA VAL A 34 -1.04 1.13 1.48
C VAL A 34 -0.40 0.99 0.10
N SER A 35 -0.50 2.02 -0.76
CA SER A 35 0.15 2.01 -2.07
C SER A 35 1.67 1.92 -1.96
N GLY A 36 2.28 2.65 -1.02
CA GLY A 36 3.72 2.58 -0.78
C GLY A 36 4.16 1.18 -0.36
N PHE A 37 3.44 0.56 0.57
CA PHE A 37 3.69 -0.81 1.03
C PHE A 37 3.61 -1.84 -0.12
N ILE A 38 2.54 -1.78 -0.91
CA ILE A 38 2.32 -2.69 -2.05
C ILE A 38 3.38 -2.50 -3.12
N ASN A 39 3.71 -1.24 -3.45
CA ASN A 39 4.64 -0.91 -4.52
C ASN A 39 6.03 -1.52 -4.28
N GLU A 40 6.49 -1.53 -3.02
CA GLU A 40 7.76 -2.18 -2.66
C GLU A 40 7.75 -3.68 -2.96
N VAL A 41 6.62 -4.37 -2.74
CA VAL A 41 6.47 -5.80 -3.05
C VAL A 41 6.40 -6.03 -4.55
N VAL A 42 5.62 -5.24 -5.28
CA VAL A 42 5.45 -5.36 -6.73
C VAL A 42 6.77 -5.09 -7.46
N GLN A 43 7.54 -4.10 -7.04
CA GLN A 43 8.84 -3.79 -7.66
C GLN A 43 9.88 -4.91 -7.52
N LYS A 44 9.71 -5.82 -6.54
CA LYS A 44 10.60 -6.99 -6.36
C LYS A 44 10.23 -8.17 -7.27
N LEU A 45 9.12 -8.09 -8.02
CA LEU A 45 8.71 -9.16 -8.91
C LEU A 45 9.68 -9.28 -10.10
N PRO A 46 10.00 -10.51 -10.54
CA PRO A 46 10.99 -10.74 -11.59
C PRO A 46 10.54 -10.31 -13.00
N ILE A 47 9.23 -10.15 -13.21
CA ILE A 47 8.63 -9.80 -14.50
C ILE A 47 8.13 -8.36 -14.38
N THR A 48 8.88 -7.42 -14.94
CA THR A 48 8.58 -5.98 -14.76
C THR A 48 7.41 -5.54 -15.63
N GLU A 49 7.16 -6.25 -16.72
CA GLU A 49 6.11 -5.98 -17.70
C GLU A 49 4.70 -6.10 -17.11
N VAL A 50 4.54 -6.86 -16.02
CA VAL A 50 3.25 -7.00 -15.32
C VAL A 50 3.08 -6.03 -14.16
N ASN A 51 4.12 -5.30 -13.76
CA ASN A 51 4.07 -4.44 -12.57
C ASN A 51 3.00 -3.36 -12.71
N GLU A 52 2.94 -2.67 -13.85
CA GLU A 52 1.92 -1.65 -14.10
C GLU A 52 0.51 -2.25 -14.09
N TRP A 53 0.32 -3.42 -14.70
CA TRP A 53 -0.97 -4.10 -14.70
C TRP A 53 -1.42 -4.46 -13.27
N ILE A 54 -0.51 -4.97 -12.43
CA ILE A 54 -0.79 -5.30 -11.03
C ILE A 54 -1.12 -4.03 -10.23
N LEU A 55 -0.35 -2.95 -10.40
CA LEU A 55 -0.59 -1.69 -9.69
C LEU A 55 -1.95 -1.09 -10.05
N ASN A 56 -2.32 -1.13 -11.33
CA ASN A 56 -3.63 -0.67 -11.79
C ASN A 56 -4.76 -1.49 -11.16
N LEU A 57 -4.65 -2.83 -11.21
CA LEU A 57 -5.63 -3.73 -10.62
C LEU A 57 -5.82 -3.51 -9.11
N LEU A 58 -4.72 -3.28 -8.38
CA LEU A 58 -4.77 -3.01 -6.94
C LEU A 58 -5.38 -1.63 -6.65
N SER A 59 -5.07 -0.63 -7.47
CA SER A 59 -5.67 0.70 -7.35
C SER A 59 -7.18 0.67 -7.57
N ASP A 60 -7.65 -0.12 -8.54
CA ASP A 60 -9.07 -0.29 -8.85
C ASP A 60 -9.80 -0.97 -7.68
N LYS A 61 -9.20 -2.01 -7.10
CA LYS A 61 -9.76 -2.68 -5.92
C LYS A 61 -9.87 -1.77 -4.71
N GLN A 62 -8.91 -0.87 -4.49
CA GLN A 62 -9.01 0.12 -3.41
C GLN A 62 -10.16 1.11 -3.66
N ASN A 63 -10.36 1.55 -4.90
CA ASN A 63 -11.45 2.48 -5.25
C ASN A 63 -12.84 1.83 -5.11
N LEU A 64 -12.95 0.52 -5.37
CA LEU A 64 -14.19 -0.26 -5.21
C LEU A 64 -14.55 -0.50 -3.73
N GLY A 65 -13.59 -0.38 -2.81
CA GLY A 65 -13.75 -0.60 -1.38
C GLY A 65 -14.05 0.65 -0.56
N ASN A 66 -14.47 1.77 -1.17
CA ASN A 66 -14.88 2.96 -0.41
C ASN A 66 -16.20 2.68 0.36
N LEU A 67 -15.99 2.25 1.61
CA LEU A 67 -16.89 1.81 2.71
C LEU A 67 -17.37 0.35 2.66
#